data_AF-A0A7C4Q2M3-F1
#
_entry.id   AF-A0A7C4Q2M3-F1
#
_cell.length_a   1.000
_cell.length_b   1.000
_cell.length_c   1.000
_cell.angle_alpha   90.00
_cell.angle_beta   90.00
_cell.angle_gamma   90.00
#
_symmetry.space_group_name_H-M   'P 1'
#
loop_
_entity.id
_entity.type
_entity.pdbx_description
1 polymer ?
#
loop_
_entity_poly.entity_id
_entity_poly.type
_entity_poly.pdbx_seq_one_letter_code
_entity_poly.pdbx_strand_id
1 'polypeptide(L)'
;HQRDEFFLKLMLALATGQSDPRRLIYLQRTSLFQELHRLTALRMELDPYSSLAHILLLDQAIMHLEADLRWLDMIESRLDEVLKQPVPQPELRPRGRPPKQPKTSHSTST
;
A
#
# COMPACT_ATOMS: atom_id res chain seq x y z
N HIS A 1 -2.79 -7.10 -4.27
CA HIS A 1 -2.88 -7.60 -2.89
C HIS A 1 -1.58 -7.40 -2.10
N GLN A 2 -0.44 -8.01 -2.45
CA GLN A 2 0.79 -7.88 -1.65
C GLN A 2 1.31 -6.44 -1.52
N ARG A 3 1.28 -5.66 -2.62
CA ARG A 3 1.64 -4.24 -2.60
C ARG A 3 0.71 -3.41 -1.70
N ASP A 4 -0.59 -3.70 -1.74
CA ASP A 4 -1.61 -2.98 -0.96
C ASP A 4 -1.43 -3.23 0.54
N GLU A 5 -1.08 -4.47 0.92
CA GLU A 5 -0.77 -4.84 2.30
C GLU A 5 0.50 -4.15 2.81
N PHE A 6 1.60 -4.21 2.05
CA PHE A 6 2.85 -3.55 2.44
C PHE A 6 2.68 -2.04 2.56
N PHE A 7 1.98 -1.42 1.60
CA PHE A 7 1.67 -0.01 1.64
C PHE A 7 0.93 0.38 2.92
N LEU A 8 -0.08 -0.39 3.33
CA LEU A 8 -0.79 -0.14 4.58
C LEU A 8 0.12 -0.24 5.81
N LYS A 9 0.99 -1.25 5.87
CA LYS A 9 1.97 -1.41 6.95
C LYS A 9 2.92 -0.22 7.03
N LEU A 10 3.42 0.24 5.87
CA LEU A 10 4.30 1.40 5.79
C LEU A 10 3.60 2.68 6.25
N MET A 11 2.37 2.93 5.78
CA MET A 11 1.58 4.09 6.20
C MET A 11 1.28 4.08 7.70
N LEU A 12 0.98 2.91 8.27
CA LEU A 12 0.75 2.78 9.71
C LEU A 12 2.02 3.07 10.51
N ALA A 13 3.17 2.56 10.07
CA ALA A 13 4.46 2.85 10.69
C ALA A 13 4.77 4.35 10.68
N LEU A 14 4.55 5.02 9.55
CA LEU A 14 4.73 6.46 9.40
C LEU A 14 3.76 7.28 10.27
N ALA A 15 2.48 6.88 10.34
CA ALA A 15 1.47 7.64 11.08
C ALA A 15 1.56 7.47 12.60
N THR A 16 2.00 6.31 13.08
CA THR A 16 1.99 5.96 14.51
C THR A 16 3.36 6.00 15.17
N GLY A 17 4.45 5.91 14.40
CA GLY A 17 5.81 5.79 14.92
C GLY A 17 6.09 4.47 15.65
N GLN A 18 5.18 3.49 15.62
CA GLN A 18 5.32 2.22 16.35
C GLN A 18 6.26 1.21 15.66
N SER A 19 6.75 1.51 14.46
CA SER A 19 7.65 0.64 13.70
C SER A 19 8.59 1.49 12.85
N ASP A 20 9.83 1.02 12.66
CA ASP A 20 10.80 1.69 11.79
C ASP A 20 10.47 1.44 10.30
N PRO A 21 10.12 2.49 9.53
CA PRO A 21 9.83 2.36 8.11
C PRO A 21 11.01 1.81 7.29
N ARG A 22 12.26 2.13 7.67
CA ARG A 22 13.45 1.64 6.95
C ARG A 22 13.58 0.13 7.08
N ARG A 23 13.42 -0.39 8.30
CA ARG A 23 13.40 -1.83 8.55
C ARG A 23 12.29 -2.53 7.77
N LEU A 24 11.09 -1.94 7.67
CA LEU A 24 10.00 -2.51 6.88
C LEU A 24 10.34 -2.59 5.39
N ILE A 25 10.88 -1.52 4.82
CA ILE A 25 11.33 -1.48 3.41
C ILE A 25 12.41 -2.53 3.16
N TYR A 26 13.40 -2.63 4.06
CA TYR A 26 14.45 -3.65 3.96
C TYR A 26 13.89 -5.08 3.94
N LEU A 27 13.00 -5.41 4.87
CA LEU A 27 12.40 -6.75 4.95
C LEU A 27 11.57 -7.08 3.70
N GLN A 28 10.79 -6.11 3.21
CA GLN A 28 10.00 -6.29 1.98
C GLN A 28 10.92 -6.48 0.77
N ARG A 29 11.98 -5.68 0.64
CA ARG A 29 12.98 -5.80 -0.44
C ARG A 29 13.62 -7.18 -0.45
N THR A 30 14.05 -7.69 0.70
CA THR A 30 14.63 -9.03 0.80
C THR A 30 13.65 -10.11 0.35
N SER A 31 12.37 -10.02 0.77
CA SER A 31 11.32 -10.95 0.35
C SER A 31 11.09 -10.92 -1.17
N LEU A 32 11.02 -9.72 -1.77
CA LEU A 32 10.86 -9.57 -3.22
C LEU A 32 12.05 -10.13 -4.01
N PHE A 33 13.29 -9.94 -3.53
CA PHE A 33 14.46 -10.52 -4.18
C PHE A 33 14.50 -12.05 -4.12
N GLN A 34 14.09 -12.64 -2.98
CA GLN A 34 13.96 -14.09 -2.86
C GLN A 34 12.95 -14.65 -3.85
N GLU A 35 11.80 -13.99 -3.97
CA GLU A 35 10.76 -14.41 -4.91
C GLU A 35 11.19 -14.20 -6.37
N LEU A 36 11.86 -13.09 -6.68
CA LEU A 36 12.42 -12.83 -8.00
C LEU A 36 13.40 -13.93 -8.39
N HIS A 37 14.33 -14.27 -7.51
CA HIS A 37 15.30 -15.35 -7.74
C HIS A 37 14.60 -16.69 -8.00
N ARG A 38 13.57 -17.02 -7.20
CA ARG A 38 12.77 -18.24 -7.36
C ARG A 38 12.08 -18.30 -8.73
N LEU A 39 11.43 -17.22 -9.15
CA LEU A 39 10.71 -17.17 -10.42
C LEU A 39 11.68 -17.19 -11.61
N THR A 40 12.80 -16.49 -11.54
CA THR A 40 13.83 -16.53 -12.57
C THR A 40 14.42 -17.93 -12.71
N ALA A 41 14.72 -18.62 -11.62
CA ALA A 41 15.21 -20.00 -11.66
C ALA A 41 14.20 -20.94 -12.33
N LEU A 42 12.94 -20.90 -11.89
CA LEU A 42 11.86 -21.70 -12.49
C LEU A 42 11.69 -21.41 -13.99
N ARG A 43 11.77 -20.13 -14.39
CA ARG A 43 11.67 -19.72 -15.79
C ARG A 43 12.84 -20.23 -16.65
N MET A 44 14.02 -20.43 -16.07
CA MET A 44 15.19 -20.98 -16.77
C MET A 44 15.11 -22.49 -16.98
N GLU A 45 14.31 -23.20 -16.18
CA GLU A 45 14.12 -24.66 -16.28
C GLU A 45 13.11 -25.06 -17.38
N LEU A 46 12.28 -24.13 -17.85
CA LEU A 46 11.23 -24.42 -18.83
C LEU A 46 11.76 -24.48 -20.28
N ASP A 47 11.30 -25.49 -21.01
CA ASP A 47 11.51 -25.60 -22.46
C ASP A 47 10.55 -24.69 -23.25
N PRO A 48 11.05 -23.75 -24.07
CA PRO A 48 10.22 -22.84 -24.86
C PRO A 48 9.23 -23.51 -25.82
N TYR A 49 9.56 -24.70 -26.34
CA TYR A 49 8.72 -25.37 -27.33
C TYR A 49 7.50 -26.05 -26.72
N SER A 50 7.59 -26.44 -25.45
CA SER A 50 6.52 -27.14 -24.72
C SER A 50 5.80 -26.27 -23.68
N SER A 51 6.41 -25.16 -23.24
CA SER A 51 5.97 -24.40 -22.04
C SER A 51 5.76 -22.90 -22.27
N LEU A 52 5.50 -22.46 -23.50
CA LEU A 52 5.37 -21.03 -23.85
C LEU A 52 4.43 -20.23 -22.94
N ALA A 53 3.23 -20.75 -22.66
CA ALA A 53 2.25 -20.07 -21.82
C ALA A 53 2.76 -19.85 -20.38
N HIS A 54 3.46 -20.84 -19.81
CA HIS A 54 4.07 -20.70 -18.49
C HIS A 54 5.23 -19.71 -18.49
N ILE A 55 6.05 -19.71 -19.54
CA ILE A 55 7.14 -18.73 -19.68
C ILE A 55 6.59 -17.30 -19.70
N LEU A 56 5.56 -17.04 -20.51
CA LEU A 56 4.96 -15.71 -20.58
C LEU A 56 4.34 -15.27 -19.24
N LEU A 57 3.73 -16.21 -18.51
CA LEU A 57 3.20 -15.94 -17.17
C LEU A 57 4.32 -15.59 -16.16
N LEU A 58 5.43 -16.34 -16.19
CA LEU A 58 6.58 -16.09 -15.32
C LEU A 58 7.28 -14.77 -15.68
N ASP A 59 7.45 -14.47 -16.97
CA ASP A 59 8.02 -13.21 -17.44
C ASP A 59 7.16 -12.03 -16.95
N GLN A 60 5.82 -12.11 -17.05
CA GLN A 60 4.93 -11.10 -16.50
C GLN A 60 5.13 -10.92 -14.97
N ALA A 61 5.19 -12.01 -14.22
CA ALA A 61 5.36 -11.98 -12.77
C ALA A 61 6.72 -11.38 -12.35
N ILE A 62 7.80 -11.75 -13.06
CA ILE A 62 9.14 -11.19 -12.88
C ILE A 62 9.12 -9.67 -13.10
N MET A 63 8.51 -9.20 -14.19
CA MET A 63 8.40 -7.75 -14.48
C MET A 63 7.65 -6.99 -13.37
N HIS A 64 6.65 -7.61 -12.74
CA HIS A 64 5.93 -7.00 -11.62
C HIS A 64 6.82 -6.89 -10.38
N LEU A 65 7.58 -7.94 -10.04
CA LEU A 65 8.52 -7.91 -8.92
C LEU A 65 9.60 -6.84 -9.11
N GLU A 66 10.14 -6.72 -10.33
CA GLU A 66 11.11 -5.67 -10.65
C GLU A 66 10.50 -4.27 -10.50
N ALA A 67 9.23 -4.09 -10.90
CA ALA A 67 8.53 -2.82 -10.73
C ALA A 67 8.32 -2.49 -9.25
N ASP A 68 7.97 -3.48 -8.42
CA ASP A 68 7.83 -3.31 -6.99
C ASP A 68 9.18 -2.99 -6.31
N LEU A 69 10.28 -3.62 -6.73
CA LEU A 69 11.63 -3.31 -6.26
C LEU A 69 12.02 -1.85 -6.58
N ARG A 70 11.82 -1.42 -7.84
CA ARG A 70 12.07 -0.02 -8.24
C ARG A 70 11.20 0.96 -7.46
N TRP A 71 9.96 0.57 -7.14
CA TRP A 71 9.07 1.37 -6.32
C TRP A 71 9.57 1.50 -4.88
N LEU A 72 10.10 0.42 -4.27
CA LEU A 72 10.73 0.49 -2.95
C LEU A 72 11.95 1.42 -2.93
N ASP A 73 12.80 1.37 -3.96
CA ASP A 73 13.97 2.26 -4.07
C ASP A 73 13.54 3.75 -4.16
N MET A 74 12.48 4.03 -4.92
CA MET A 74 11.91 5.38 -5.01
C MET A 74 11.34 5.85 -3.66
N ILE A 75 10.69 4.97 -2.88
CA ILE A 75 10.19 5.32 -1.55
C ILE A 75 11.35 5.56 -0.57
N GLU A 76 12.35 4.67 -0.55
CA GLU A 76 13.48 4.79 0.36
C GLU A 76 14.27 6.09 0.13
N SER A 77 14.51 6.47 -1.14
CA SER A 77 15.18 7.73 -1.48
C SER A 77 14.41 8.98 -1.05
N ARG A 78 13.08 8.91 -0.91
CA ARG A 78 12.22 10.02 -0.46
C ARG A 78 11.86 9.95 1.02
N LEU A 79 12.24 8.88 1.71
CA LEU A 79 11.75 8.60 3.06
C LEU A 79 12.14 9.71 4.05
N ASP A 80 13.35 10.25 3.93
CA ASP A 80 13.81 11.34 4.79
C ASP A 80 12.99 12.63 4.62
N GLU A 81 12.50 12.89 3.40
CA GLU A 81 11.62 14.03 3.11
C GLU A 81 10.23 13.77 3.68
N VAL A 82 9.70 12.56 3.46
CA VAL A 82 8.38 12.13 3.97
C VAL A 82 8.34 12.19 5.50
N LEU A 83 9.39 11.75 6.19
CA LEU A 83 9.47 11.79 7.65
C LEU A 83 9.49 13.21 8.23
N LYS A 84 9.89 14.21 7.44
CA LYS A 84 9.86 15.64 7.83
C LYS A 84 8.50 16.29 7.57
N GLN A 85 7.64 15.66 6.77
CA GLN A 85 6.31 16.21 6.50
C GLN A 85 5.41 16.07 7.73
N PRO A 86 4.62 17.10 8.05
CA PRO A 86 3.62 16.99 9.10
C PRO A 86 2.60 15.91 8.72
N VAL A 87 2.22 15.08 9.70
CA VAL A 87 1.20 14.04 9.48
C VAL A 87 -0.08 14.70 8.92
N PRO A 88 -0.64 14.21 7.81
CA PRO A 88 -1.87 14.77 7.25
C PRO A 88 -2.97 14.72 8.30
N GLN A 89 -3.43 15.89 8.74
CA GLN A 89 -4.59 15.95 9.63
C GLN A 89 -5.83 15.65 8.80
N PRO A 90 -6.65 14.66 9.17
CA PRO A 90 -7.90 14.41 8.45
C PRO A 90 -8.75 15.68 8.53
N GLU A 91 -9.22 16.18 7.39
CA GLU A 91 -10.19 17.28 7.36
C GLU A 91 -11.46 16.83 8.08
N LEU A 92 -11.58 17.23 9.34
CA LEU A 92 -12.81 17.04 10.11
C LEU A 92 -13.85 17.97 9.51
N ARG A 93 -14.58 17.51 8.48
CA ARG A 93 -15.78 18.20 8.03
C ARG A 93 -16.69 18.37 9.25
N PRO A 94 -17.02 19.61 9.66
CA PRO A 94 -17.91 19.81 10.79
C PRO A 94 -19.22 19.09 10.46
N ARG A 95 -19.58 18.06 11.24
CA ARG A 95 -20.93 17.50 11.14
C ARG A 95 -21.87 18.65 11.46
N GLY A 96 -22.69 19.04 10.48
CA GLY A 96 -23.71 20.04 10.69
C GLY A 96 -24.56 19.64 11.91
N ARG A 97 -24.80 20.59 12.81
CA ARG A 97 -25.75 20.39 13.91
C ARG A 97 -27.09 19.97 13.29
N PRO A 98 -27.72 18.85 13.71
CA PRO A 98 -29.05 18.50 13.24
C PRO A 98 -30.00 19.69 13.51
N PRO A 99 -30.83 20.12 12.54
CA PRO A 99 -31.72 21.24 12.75
C PRO A 99 -32.69 20.92 13.91
N LYS A 100 -32.83 21.87 14.83
CA LYS A 100 -33.77 21.76 15.97
C LYS A 100 -35.19 21.83 15.42
N GLN A 101 -35.95 20.74 15.53
CA GLN A 101 -37.37 20.73 15.15
C GLN A 101 -38.14 21.78 15.98
N PRO A 102 -38.94 22.67 15.35
CA PRO A 102 -39.75 23.62 16.08
C PRO A 102 -40.84 22.88 16.87
N LYS A 103 -40.99 23.21 18.15
CA LYS A 103 -42.06 22.67 19.00
C LYS A 103 -43.40 23.21 18.50
N THR A 104 -44.27 22.34 18.03
CA THR A 104 -45.66 22.65 17.71
C THR A 104 -46.44 22.83 19.02
N SER A 105 -46.60 24.07 19.48
CA SER A 105 -47.60 24.39 20.49
C SER A 105 -48.98 24.21 19.88
N HIS A 106 -49.61 23.06 20.12
CA HIS A 106 -51.05 22.89 19.90
C HIS A 106 -51.76 23.67 21.01
N SER A 107 -52.07 24.93 20.72
CA SER A 107 -53.08 25.68 21.48
C SER A 107 -54.44 25.16 21.06
N THR A 108 -55.02 24.33 21.92
CA THR A 108 -56.43 23.97 21.93
C THR A 108 -57.23 25.23 22.23
N SER A 109 -58.04 25.69 21.27
CA SER A 109 -59.06 26.70 21.52
C SER A 109 -60.43 26.05 21.50
N THR A 110 -61.17 26.34 22.57
CA THR A 110 -62.60 26.15 22.82
C THR A 110 -63.49 26.70 21.72
#